data_AF-A0A101HUZ0-F1
#
_entry.id   AF-A0A101HUZ0-F1
#
_cell.length_a   1.000
_cell.length_b   1.000
_cell.length_c   1.000
_cell.angle_alpha   90.00
_cell.angle_beta   90.00
_cell.angle_gamma   90.00
#
_symmetry.space_group_name_H-M   'P 1'
#
loop_
_entity.id
_entity.type
_entity.pdbx_description
1 polymer ?
#
loop_
_entity_poly.entity_id
_entity_poly.type
_entity_poly.pdbx_seq_one_letter_code
_entity_poly.pdbx_strand_id
1 'polypeptide(L)'
;MLIKNYKAYRDYQIVDTAEAGVVLKGPEVKSLRAGQANLDGALIHFKDKEVFLVGAYIAPYPAAQESLDPRRSRKLLLNKKESLSWYNKMKQEKLTVLPLEWYNKGNLIKLKIGLGKRKKVKGKKPSDSRSREFRKN
;
A
#
# COMPACT_ATOMS: atom_id res chain seq x y z
N MET A 1 -12.25 0.52 -13.32
CA MET A 1 -10.89 0.99 -12.93
C MET A 1 -10.26 -0.05 -12.03
N LEU A 2 -8.99 -0.35 -12.26
CA LEU A 2 -8.19 -1.27 -11.45
C LEU A 2 -6.75 -0.74 -11.39
N ILE A 3 -6.23 -0.49 -10.19
CA ILE A 3 -4.84 -0.04 -9.97
C ILE A 3 -4.21 -1.01 -8.97
N LYS A 4 -3.17 -1.72 -9.40
CA LYS A 4 -2.52 -2.78 -8.62
C LYS A 4 -1.15 -2.36 -8.10
N ASN A 5 -0.83 -2.80 -6.89
CA ASN A 5 0.50 -2.68 -6.29
C ASN A 5 1.35 -3.89 -6.67
N TYR A 6 1.95 -3.87 -7.86
CA TYR A 6 2.78 -4.97 -8.34
C TYR A 6 3.97 -5.28 -7.41
N LYS A 7 4.52 -4.25 -6.76
CA LYS A 7 5.62 -4.41 -5.81
C LYS A 7 5.21 -5.21 -4.58
N ALA A 8 4.01 -4.98 -4.03
CA ALA A 8 3.49 -5.76 -2.91
C ALA A 8 3.39 -7.26 -3.25
N TYR A 9 2.81 -7.60 -4.40
CA TYR A 9 2.70 -9.00 -4.84
C TYR A 9 4.05 -9.67 -5.13
N ARG A 10 5.02 -8.89 -5.61
CA ARG A 10 6.37 -9.40 -5.86
C ARG A 10 7.12 -9.64 -4.56
N ASP A 11 7.17 -8.65 -3.67
CA ASP A 11 8.05 -8.63 -2.51
C ASP A 11 7.46 -9.38 -1.30
N TYR A 12 6.13 -9.58 -1.27
CA TYR A 12 5.42 -10.24 -0.18
C TYR A 12 4.58 -11.41 -0.66
N GLN A 13 4.46 -12.44 0.19
CA GLN A 13 3.47 -13.49 0.06
C GLN A 13 2.23 -13.06 0.83
N ILE A 14 1.11 -12.91 0.11
CA ILE A 14 -0.16 -12.50 0.71
C ILE A 14 -0.82 -13.72 1.35
N VAL A 15 -1.15 -13.61 2.63
CA VAL A 15 -1.74 -14.67 3.45
C VAL A 15 -3.25 -14.52 3.53
N ASP A 16 -3.72 -13.29 3.73
CA ASP A 16 -5.12 -12.96 3.92
C ASP A 16 -5.43 -11.61 3.27
N THR A 17 -6.67 -11.38 2.86
CA THR A 17 -7.11 -10.16 2.17
C THR A 17 -8.45 -9.67 2.68
N ALA A 18 -8.60 -8.35 2.78
CA ALA A 18 -9.83 -7.69 3.19
C ALA A 18 -10.18 -6.52 2.27
N GLU A 19 -11.46 -6.15 2.24
CA GLU A 19 -11.97 -4.98 1.54
C GLU A 19 -12.16 -3.82 2.52
N ALA A 20 -11.52 -2.68 2.24
CA ALA A 20 -11.72 -1.44 2.97
C ALA A 20 -12.46 -0.41 2.09
N GLY A 21 -13.40 0.32 2.70
CA GLY A 21 -13.81 1.62 2.16
C GLY A 21 -12.72 2.66 2.39
N VAL A 22 -12.62 3.68 1.54
CA VAL A 22 -11.63 4.75 1.72
C VAL A 22 -12.28 6.12 1.67
N VAL A 23 -11.90 6.98 2.61
CA VAL A 23 -12.37 8.36 2.66
C VAL A 23 -11.57 9.20 1.65
N LEU A 24 -12.16 9.35 0.47
CA LEU A 24 -11.62 10.12 -0.65
C LEU A 24 -12.35 11.46 -0.77
N LYS A 25 -11.62 12.49 -1.23
CA LYS A 25 -12.21 13.76 -1.65
C LYS A 25 -12.62 13.69 -3.12
N GLY A 26 -13.57 14.53 -3.53
CA GLY A 26 -14.09 14.56 -4.91
C GLY A 26 -13.01 14.59 -6.00
N PRO A 27 -12.00 15.47 -5.94
CA PRO A 27 -10.89 15.49 -6.89
C PRO A 27 -10.12 14.16 -6.99
N GLU A 28 -9.87 13.50 -5.86
CA GLU A 28 -9.13 12.23 -5.85
C GLU A 28 -9.93 11.09 -6.50
N VAL A 29 -11.25 11.10 -6.34
CA VAL A 29 -12.13 10.15 -7.03
C VAL A 29 -11.98 10.30 -8.54
N LYS A 30 -11.89 11.55 -9.05
CA LYS A 30 -11.66 11.82 -10.47
C LYS A 30 -10.29 11.32 -10.93
N SER A 31 -9.21 11.65 -10.20
CA SER A 31 -7.85 11.19 -10.53
C SER A 31 -7.71 9.67 -10.47
N LEU A 32 -8.29 9.02 -9.46
CA LEU A 32 -8.30 7.56 -9.37
C LEU A 32 -9.03 6.95 -10.57
N ARG A 33 -10.23 7.45 -10.91
CA ARG A 33 -10.98 6.96 -12.07
C ARG A 33 -10.22 7.14 -13.39
N ALA A 34 -9.39 8.18 -13.49
CA ALA A 34 -8.47 8.40 -14.60
C ALA A 34 -7.21 7.51 -14.56
N GLY A 35 -7.06 6.63 -13.55
CA GLY A 35 -5.91 5.74 -13.40
C GLY A 35 -4.66 6.41 -12.83
N GLN A 36 -4.76 7.67 -12.39
CA GLN A 36 -3.61 8.49 -11.97
C GLN A 36 -3.32 8.33 -10.46
N ALA A 37 -2.95 7.11 -10.05
CA ALA A 37 -2.53 6.84 -8.68
C ALA A 37 -1.48 5.73 -8.63
N ASN A 38 -0.68 5.75 -7.56
CA ASN A 38 0.32 4.72 -7.27
C ASN A 38 0.26 4.30 -5.79
N LEU A 39 0.31 3.00 -5.56
CA LEU A 39 0.35 2.36 -4.24
C LEU A 39 1.77 1.96 -3.81
N ASP A 40 2.78 2.23 -4.63
CA ASP A 40 4.17 1.92 -4.32
C ASP A 40 4.64 2.64 -3.06
N GLY A 41 5.17 1.86 -2.10
CA GLY A 41 5.63 2.40 -0.82
C GLY A 41 4.52 2.79 0.14
N ALA A 42 3.25 2.61 -0.23
CA ALA A 42 2.13 2.86 0.66
C ALA A 42 2.01 1.76 1.72
N LEU A 43 1.63 2.17 2.93
CA LEU A 43 1.53 1.31 4.10
C LEU A 43 0.18 1.53 4.78
N ILE A 44 -0.29 0.50 5.48
CA ILE A 44 -1.46 0.61 6.34
C ILE A 44 -1.01 0.80 7.78
N HIS A 45 -1.40 1.92 8.36
CA HIS A 45 -1.09 2.28 9.73
C HIS A 45 -2.33 2.12 10.62
N PHE A 46 -2.18 1.37 11.71
CA PHE A 46 -3.21 1.21 12.73
C PHE A 46 -2.90 2.17 13.86
N LYS A 47 -3.78 3.15 14.09
CA LYS A 47 -3.68 4.10 15.18
C LYS A 47 -4.93 3.98 16.04
N ASP A 48 -4.75 3.49 17.27
CA ASP A 48 -5.82 3.23 18.23
C ASP A 48 -6.93 2.31 17.65
N LYS A 49 -8.06 2.89 17.27
CA LYS A 49 -9.24 2.20 16.70
C LYS A 49 -9.46 2.54 15.23
N GLU A 50 -8.54 3.26 14.62
CA GLU A 50 -8.64 3.74 13.25
C GLU A 50 -7.50 3.19 12.39
N VAL A 51 -7.81 3.04 11.10
CA VAL A 51 -6.88 2.50 10.12
C VAL A 51 -6.67 3.54 9.04
N PHE A 52 -5.43 3.79 8.68
CA PHE A 52 -5.04 4.80 7.70
C PHE A 52 -4.17 4.20 6.61
N LEU A 53 -4.44 4.57 5.37
CA LEU A 53 -3.53 4.41 4.26
C LEU A 53 -2.58 5.61 4.23
N VAL A 54 -1.28 5.34 4.32
CA VAL A 54 -0.22 6.35 4.37
C VAL A 54 0.72 6.15 3.18
N GLY A 55 1.15 7.24 2.55
CA GLY A 55 2.16 7.21 1.49
C GLY A 55 1.65 6.82 0.09
N ALA A 56 0.35 6.52 -0.06
CA ALA A 56 -0.25 6.32 -1.38
C ALA A 56 -0.28 7.65 -2.15
N TYR A 57 0.18 7.63 -3.39
CA TYR A 57 0.18 8.78 -4.27
C TYR A 57 -1.08 8.80 -5.13
N ILE A 58 -1.81 9.90 -5.12
CA ILE A 58 -2.89 10.18 -6.07
C ILE A 58 -2.57 11.51 -6.74
N ALA A 59 -2.53 11.53 -8.06
CA ALA A 59 -2.21 12.76 -8.78
C ALA A 59 -3.27 13.85 -8.47
N PRO A 60 -2.85 15.11 -8.23
CA PRO A 60 -3.80 16.22 -8.15
C PRO A 60 -4.64 16.29 -9.42
N TYR A 61 -5.94 16.49 -9.25
CA TYR A 61 -6.82 16.69 -10.40
C TYR A 61 -6.63 18.13 -10.91
N PRO A 62 -6.26 18.36 -12.18
CA PRO A 62 -5.90 19.70 -12.67
C PRO A 62 -6.99 20.75 -12.52
N ALA A 63 -8.26 20.35 -12.64
CA ALA A 63 -9.41 21.25 -12.50
C ALA A 63 -10.03 21.21 -11.09
N ALA A 64 -9.25 20.84 -10.06
CA ALA A 64 -9.68 20.93 -8.68
C ALA A 64 -9.52 22.36 -8.15
N GLN A 65 -10.53 22.86 -7.46
CA GLN A 65 -10.47 24.16 -6.79
C GLN A 65 -9.60 24.12 -5.51
N GLU A 66 -9.57 22.97 -4.83
CA GLU A 66 -8.74 22.73 -3.63
C GLU A 66 -7.45 22.01 -4.02
N SER A 67 -6.29 22.55 -3.60
CA SER A 67 -5.01 21.85 -3.71
C SER A 67 -4.90 20.82 -2.60
N LEU A 68 -4.91 19.54 -2.97
CA LEU A 68 -4.76 18.42 -2.05
C LEU A 68 -3.34 17.88 -2.10
N ASP A 69 -2.77 17.57 -0.93
CA ASP A 69 -1.51 16.82 -0.87
C ASP A 69 -1.70 15.44 -1.54
N PRO A 70 -0.94 15.14 -2.62
CA PRO A 70 -0.99 13.85 -3.31
C PRO A 70 -0.78 12.64 -2.40
N ARG A 71 0.04 12.78 -1.36
CA ARG A 71 0.44 11.70 -0.43
C ARG A 71 -0.27 11.76 0.92
N ARG A 72 -1.34 12.54 1.04
CA ARG A 72 -2.11 12.65 2.27
C ARG A 72 -2.50 11.28 2.83
N SER A 73 -2.53 11.19 4.15
CA SER A 73 -3.09 10.02 4.85
C SER A 73 -4.60 9.93 4.62
N ARG A 74 -5.09 8.74 4.29
CA ARG A 74 -6.50 8.48 3.97
C ARG A 74 -7.07 7.48 4.96
N LYS A 75 -8.14 7.86 5.65
CA LYS A 75 -8.82 6.96 6.60
C LYS A 75 -9.49 5.81 5.85
N LEU A 76 -9.29 4.61 6.36
CA LEU A 76 -9.92 3.38 5.90
C LEU A 76 -11.12 3.04 6.78
N LEU A 77 -12.19 2.59 6.13
CA LEU A 77 -13.43 2.17 6.74
C LEU A 77 -13.46 0.64 6.72
N LEU A 78 -13.17 0.05 7.86
CA LEU A 78 -13.20 -1.38 8.13
C LEU A 78 -14.17 -1.65 9.28
N ASN A 79 -14.66 -2.88 9.38
CA ASN A 79 -15.45 -3.29 10.54
C ASN A 79 -14.54 -3.35 11.78
N LYS A 80 -15.02 -2.88 12.93
CA LYS A 80 -14.24 -2.83 14.19
C LYS A 80 -13.68 -4.19 14.61
N LYS A 81 -14.47 -5.26 14.42
CA LYS A 81 -14.04 -6.64 14.74
C LYS A 81 -12.92 -7.10 13.80
N GLU A 82 -13.04 -6.77 12.52
CA GLU A 82 -12.06 -7.12 11.49
C GLU A 82 -10.74 -6.38 11.70
N SER A 83 -10.78 -5.07 11.97
CA SER A 83 -9.58 -4.27 12.22
C SER A 83 -8.81 -4.77 13.44
N LEU A 84 -9.50 -5.17 14.51
CA LEU A 84 -8.87 -5.72 15.72
C LEU A 84 -8.25 -7.10 15.45
N SER A 85 -8.96 -7.96 14.74
CA SER A 85 -8.45 -9.29 14.34
C SER A 85 -7.18 -9.15 13.49
N TRP A 86 -7.20 -8.27 12.49
CA TRP A 86 -6.05 -8.00 11.62
C TRP A 86 -4.86 -7.44 12.39
N TYR A 87 -5.10 -6.51 13.32
CA TYR A 87 -4.06 -5.95 14.18
C TYR A 87 -3.39 -7.03 15.05
N ASN A 88 -4.18 -7.94 15.62
CA ASN A 88 -3.67 -9.04 16.43
C ASN A 88 -2.86 -10.02 15.58
N LYS A 89 -3.37 -10.44 14.41
CA LYS A 89 -2.63 -11.29 13.45
C LYS A 89 -1.31 -10.65 13.03
N MET A 90 -1.33 -9.37 12.68
CA MET A 90 -0.15 -8.59 12.30
C MET A 90 0.93 -8.66 13.39
N LYS A 91 0.55 -8.43 14.66
CA LYS A 91 1.47 -8.46 15.80
C LYS A 91 2.00 -9.86 16.12
N GLN A 92 1.13 -10.87 16.15
CA GLN A 92 1.48 -12.24 16.54
C GLN A 92 2.39 -12.90 15.51
N GLU A 93 2.05 -12.78 14.23
CA GLU A 93 2.73 -13.47 13.13
C GLU A 93 3.84 -12.64 12.47
N LYS A 94 4.11 -11.42 12.97
CA LYS A 94 5.06 -10.45 12.40
C LYS A 94 4.79 -10.18 10.91
N LEU A 95 3.51 -10.09 10.56
CA LEU A 95 3.06 -9.79 9.20
C LEU A 95 3.03 -8.28 8.98
N THR A 96 3.02 -7.87 7.72
CA THR A 96 2.87 -6.46 7.32
C THR A 96 1.55 -6.28 6.59
N VAL A 97 0.78 -5.26 6.95
CA VAL A 97 -0.46 -4.93 6.23
C VAL A 97 -0.14 -3.99 5.08
N LEU A 98 -0.52 -4.37 3.87
CA LEU A 98 -0.17 -3.70 2.62
C LEU A 98 -1.42 -3.37 1.81
N PRO A 99 -1.47 -2.22 1.12
CA PRO A 99 -2.48 -1.95 0.11
C PRO A 99 -2.14 -2.75 -1.17
N LEU A 100 -3.11 -3.52 -1.67
CA LEU A 100 -2.92 -4.40 -2.81
C LEU A 100 -3.46 -3.79 -4.10
N GLU A 101 -4.72 -3.38 -4.11
CA GLU A 101 -5.34 -2.85 -5.31
C GLU A 101 -6.52 -1.94 -5.01
N TRP A 102 -6.66 -0.91 -5.83
CA TRP A 102 -7.87 -0.11 -5.91
C TRP A 102 -8.77 -0.65 -7.01
N TYR A 103 -10.06 -0.78 -6.72
CA TYR A 103 -11.02 -1.25 -7.70
C TYR A 103 -12.39 -0.58 -7.49
N ASN A 104 -13.19 -0.57 -8.56
CA ASN A 104 -14.56 -0.08 -8.49
C ASN A 104 -15.51 -1.19 -8.03
N LYS A 105 -16.38 -0.87 -7.09
CA LYS A 105 -17.52 -1.70 -6.67
C LYS A 105 -18.78 -0.86 -6.83
N GLY A 106 -19.43 -1.00 -8.00
CA GLY A 106 -20.48 -0.08 -8.43
C GLY A 106 -19.96 1.34 -8.53
N ASN A 107 -20.61 2.27 -7.81
CA ASN A 107 -20.23 3.69 -7.79
C ASN A 107 -19.10 4.03 -6.80
N LEU A 108 -18.76 3.10 -5.91
CA LEU A 108 -17.75 3.29 -4.88
C LEU A 108 -16.38 2.78 -5.34
N ILE A 109 -15.34 3.46 -4.88
CA ILE A 109 -13.96 2.99 -4.99
C ILE A 109 -13.60 2.26 -3.69
N LYS A 110 -13.12 1.04 -3.81
CA LYS A 110 -12.71 0.18 -2.69
C LYS A 110 -11.21 -0.09 -2.78
N LEU A 111 -10.58 -0.25 -1.62
CA LEU A 111 -9.19 -0.66 -1.49
C LEU A 111 -9.16 -2.09 -0.95
N LYS A 112 -8.52 -2.99 -1.70
CA LYS A 112 -8.15 -4.30 -1.17
C LYS A 112 -6.85 -4.14 -0.38
N ILE A 113 -6.86 -4.58 0.87
CA ILE A 113 -5.68 -4.67 1.73
C ILE A 113 -5.31 -6.14 1.94
N GLY A 114 -4.04 -6.40 2.24
CA GLY A 114 -3.50 -7.74 2.41
C GLY A 114 -2.57 -7.84 3.61
N LEU A 115 -2.65 -8.96 4.33
CA LEU A 115 -1.62 -9.38 5.27
C LEU A 115 -0.52 -10.07 4.47
N GLY A 116 0.67 -9.47 4.44
CA GLY A 116 1.81 -9.95 3.68
C GLY A 116 2.96 -10.41 4.58
N LYS A 117 3.50 -11.60 4.31
CA LYS A 117 4.80 -12.02 4.83
C LYS A 117 5.87 -11.66 3.82
N ARG A 118 6.91 -10.94 4.23
CA ARG A 118 8.00 -10.56 3.31
C ARG A 118 8.68 -11.81 2.78
N LYS A 119 8.80 -11.93 1.45
CA LYS A 119 9.53 -13.05 0.85
C LYS A 119 11.01 -12.90 1.18
N LYS A 120 11.66 -13.99 1.58
CA LYS A 120 13.12 -14.02 1.67
C LYS A 120 13.66 -13.86 0.26
N VAL A 121 14.41 -12.79 0.02
CA VAL A 121 15.13 -12.62 -1.26
C VAL A 121 16.12 -13.77 -1.35
N LYS A 122 15.89 -14.71 -2.26
CA LYS A 122 16.80 -15.82 -2.51
C LYS A 122 18.05 -15.23 -3.17
N GLY A 123 19.06 -14.95 -2.35
CA GLY A 123 20.42 -14.60 -2.72
C GLY A 123 20.59 -13.62 -3.89
N LYS A 124 20.74 -12.33 -3.60
CA LYS A 124 21.91 -11.67 -4.20
C LYS A 124 23.09 -12.38 -3.56
N LYS A 125 23.84 -13.18 -4.34
CA LYS A 125 25.19 -13.58 -3.94
C LYS A 125 25.87 -12.27 -3.48
N PRO A 126 26.52 -12.21 -2.32
CA PRO A 126 27.44 -11.12 -2.07
C PRO A 126 28.47 -11.19 -3.20
N SER A 127 28.37 -10.29 -4.19
CA SER A 127 29.49 -10.07 -5.10
C SER A 127 30.67 -9.71 -4.24
N ASP A 128 31.74 -10.47 -4.41
CA ASP A 128 33.02 -10.39 -3.72
C ASP A 128 33.35 -8.99 -3.18
N SER A 129 33.28 -8.87 -1.86
CA SER A 129 34.07 -7.93 -1.09
C SER A 129 35.52 -8.42 -0.93
N ARG A 130 36.07 -9.10 -1.94
CA ARG A 130 37.44 -9.63 -1.98
C ARG A 130 38.04 -9.54 -3.38
N SER A 131 38.34 -8.32 -3.80
CA SER A 131 39.49 -8.04 -4.67
C SER A 131 39.96 -6.62 -4.33
N ARG A 132 40.44 -6.45 -3.09
CA ARG A 132 41.44 -5.43 -2.80
C ARG A 132 42.74 -5.89 -3.46
N GLU A 133 43.44 -4.93 -4.06
CA GLU A 133 44.84 -4.97 -4.46
C GLU A 133 45.23 -6.03 -5.50
N PHE A 134 45.66 -5.59 -6.69
CA PHE A 134 47.07 -5.70 -7.08
C PHE A 134 47.31 -4.93 -8.40
N ARG A 135 48.39 -4.14 -8.38
CA ARG A 135 49.14 -3.49 -9.48
C ARG A 135 48.79 -2.04 -9.86
N LYS A 136 49.46 -1.14 -9.12
CA LYS A 136 50.24 -0.02 -9.70
C LYS A 136 51.02 -0.50 -10.93
N ASN A 137 50.97 0.28 -12.01
CA ASN A 137 52.08 0.44 -12.95
C ASN A 137 52.13 1.91 -13.36
#